data_AF-A0A8H7BP61-F1
#
_entry.id   AF-A0A8H7BP61-F1
#
_cell.length_a   1.000
_cell.length_b   1.000
_cell.length_c   1.000
_cell.angle_alpha   90.00
_cell.angle_beta   90.00
_cell.angle_gamma   90.00
#
_symmetry.space_group_name_H-M   'P 1'
#
loop_
_entity.id
_entity.type
_entity.pdbx_description
1 polymer ?
#
loop_
_entity_poly.entity_id
_entity_poly.type
_entity_poly.pdbx_seq_one_letter_code
_entity_poly.pdbx_strand_id
1 'polypeptide(L)'
;MRGDLVCDAGCVLQDLDNYLAQYGYQTPLDLPSRHLCCIGGNVSTNAGGIRQMRFGNLHNSVMGLEVVLPDGTILDNLTTLRKDNTGYSLKNLFIGSEGTLGFITGVSISTARVRSGVHVFLLAFDSFEELIEAYVCARRELPETLSAFEMLDNDSIQCVQSRGLQHPKGSAFPISDRHNLYVVMETAGTDADLEQKVWKSERFLKTLYEKQVLRDGALAADDEELVQDTREWALAEGMIGKDIVSVYGYGHVGDGNMHLSIPVLRDDRFLVELVDNFVYEWTSSYHGSCSAEHGIGLMKVAYLPYTKSSCMISNMRKIKNLFDPKGIMNPYKLLPNKEQEERGEIVRKRSQVGC
;
A
#
# COMPACT_ATOMS: atom_id res chain seq x y z
N MET A 1 0.26 25.57 17.50
CA MET A 1 0.76 25.49 16.10
C MET A 1 -0.21 24.65 15.28
N ARG A 2 -0.22 24.79 13.94
CA ARG A 2 -1.16 24.07 13.05
C ARG A 2 -0.67 22.70 12.58
N GLY A 3 0.58 22.32 12.90
CA GLY A 3 1.15 21.04 12.49
C GLY A 3 1.50 20.99 11.00
N ASP A 4 1.84 22.12 10.40
CA ASP A 4 2.25 22.17 9.00
C ASP A 4 3.79 22.09 8.95
N LEU A 5 4.33 21.20 8.11
CA LEU A 5 5.78 21.00 7.95
C LEU A 5 6.20 21.40 6.54
N VAL A 6 7.23 22.24 6.44
CA VAL A 6 7.95 22.51 5.18
C VAL A 6 9.38 21.99 5.36
N CYS A 7 9.86 21.19 4.42
CA CYS A 7 11.17 20.55 4.48
C CYS A 7 11.74 20.26 3.09
N ASP A 8 13.04 20.05 3.03
CA ASP A 8 13.72 19.62 1.81
C ASP A 8 13.33 18.18 1.45
N ALA A 9 13.26 17.89 0.15
CA ALA A 9 12.90 16.58 -0.38
C ALA A 9 13.79 15.42 0.12
N GLY A 10 15.04 15.73 0.50
CA GLY A 10 16.01 14.77 1.00
C GLY A 10 15.85 14.37 2.46
N CYS A 11 14.94 14.98 3.22
CA CYS A 11 14.73 14.63 4.62
C CYS A 11 14.23 13.19 4.75
N VAL A 12 14.93 12.38 5.57
CA VAL A 12 14.54 10.99 5.87
C VAL A 12 13.26 10.97 6.70
N LEU A 13 12.32 10.08 6.37
CA LEU A 13 11.00 10.03 7.01
C LEU A 13 11.09 9.85 8.54
N GLN A 14 11.97 8.96 9.02
CA GLN A 14 12.22 8.75 10.44
C GLN A 14 12.74 10.02 11.13
N ASP A 15 13.61 10.78 10.49
CA ASP A 15 14.17 12.01 11.05
C ASP A 15 13.10 13.11 11.14
N LEU A 16 12.21 13.18 10.15
CA LEU A 16 11.04 14.07 10.20
C LEU A 16 10.11 13.70 11.37
N ASP A 17 9.82 12.42 11.56
CA ASP A 17 9.01 11.98 12.71
C ASP A 17 9.69 12.30 14.05
N ASN A 18 11.00 12.06 14.18
CA ASN A 18 11.77 12.38 15.38
C ASN A 18 11.75 13.89 15.69
N TYR A 19 11.81 14.73 14.65
CA TYR A 19 11.71 16.17 14.76
C TYR A 19 10.30 16.60 15.18
N LEU A 20 9.26 16.10 14.50
CA LEU A 20 7.86 16.44 14.77
C LEU A 20 7.39 15.97 16.15
N ALA A 21 7.88 14.84 16.64
CA ALA A 21 7.51 14.27 17.93
C ALA A 21 7.78 15.25 19.09
N GLN A 22 8.84 16.05 18.99
CA GLN A 22 9.18 17.09 19.98
C GLN A 22 8.10 18.17 20.12
N TYR A 23 7.24 18.31 19.09
CA TYR A 23 6.13 19.26 19.04
C TYR A 23 4.76 18.58 19.18
N GLY A 24 4.73 17.27 19.43
CA GLY A 24 3.50 16.48 19.51
C GLY A 24 2.83 16.23 18.15
N TYR A 25 3.62 16.15 17.08
CA TYR A 25 3.17 15.80 15.72
C TYR A 25 3.94 14.59 15.16
N GLN A 26 3.43 14.02 14.08
CA GLN A 26 4.03 12.92 13.33
C GLN A 26 3.64 13.07 11.85
N THR A 27 4.43 12.51 10.95
CA THR A 27 4.05 12.42 9.54
C THR A 27 2.79 11.56 9.37
N PRO A 28 1.93 11.85 8.37
CA PRO A 28 0.71 11.08 8.12
C PRO A 28 0.99 9.76 7.35
N LEU A 29 2.22 9.27 7.40
CA LEU A 29 2.76 8.18 6.59
C LEU A 29 3.62 7.29 7.49
N ASP A 30 3.47 5.96 7.38
CA ASP A 30 4.35 5.04 8.10
C ASP A 30 4.61 3.79 7.26
N LEU A 31 5.90 3.49 7.07
CA LEU A 31 6.39 2.52 6.10
C LEU A 31 7.57 1.74 6.69
N PRO A 32 7.76 0.46 6.33
CA PRO A 32 8.92 -0.33 6.78
C PRO A 32 10.27 0.34 6.46
N SER A 33 10.35 1.06 5.34
CA SER A 33 11.54 1.76 4.88
C SER A 33 11.75 3.15 5.50
N ARG A 34 10.98 3.56 6.52
CA ARG A 34 11.01 4.91 7.13
C ARG A 34 12.41 5.41 7.55
N HIS A 35 13.32 4.49 7.87
CA HIS A 35 14.69 4.79 8.27
C HIS A 35 15.65 5.07 7.09
N LEU A 36 15.19 4.86 5.85
CA LEU A 36 15.97 5.05 4.61
C LEU A 36 15.25 5.97 3.62
N CYS A 37 13.92 5.92 3.54
CA CYS A 37 13.19 6.67 2.54
C CYS A 37 13.17 8.17 2.84
N CYS A 38 13.33 8.98 1.79
CA CYS A 38 13.24 10.43 1.86
C CYS A 38 11.83 10.90 1.48
N ILE A 39 11.37 12.01 2.06
CA ILE A 39 10.01 12.54 1.84
C ILE A 39 9.74 12.86 0.36
N GLY A 40 10.72 13.38 -0.38
CA GLY A 40 10.58 13.62 -1.82
C GLY A 40 10.40 12.34 -2.62
N GLY A 41 11.05 11.24 -2.20
CA GLY A 41 10.85 9.91 -2.77
C GLY A 41 9.44 9.41 -2.50
N ASN A 42 8.99 9.50 -1.25
CA ASN A 42 7.63 9.11 -0.85
C ASN A 42 6.57 9.86 -1.67
N VAL A 43 6.72 11.18 -1.83
CA VAL A 43 5.81 11.99 -2.66
C VAL A 43 5.91 11.59 -4.14
N SER A 44 7.12 11.40 -4.66
CA SER A 44 7.34 11.02 -6.07
C SER A 44 6.71 9.68 -6.42
N THR A 45 6.65 8.73 -5.48
CA THR A 45 6.00 7.42 -5.69
C THR A 45 4.55 7.39 -5.20
N ASN A 46 4.03 8.48 -4.64
CA ASN A 46 2.75 8.51 -3.91
C ASN A 46 2.65 7.34 -2.90
N ALA A 47 3.70 7.19 -2.08
CA ALA A 47 3.82 6.08 -1.14
C ALA A 47 2.60 5.98 -0.21
N GLY A 48 2.16 4.75 0.03
CA GLY A 48 1.11 4.39 0.96
C GLY A 48 1.66 3.97 2.31
N GLY A 49 1.18 2.86 2.85
CA GLY A 49 1.65 2.27 4.09
C GLY A 49 0.55 2.03 5.11
N ILE A 50 0.95 1.49 6.26
CA ILE A 50 0.04 0.85 7.24
C ILE A 50 -1.00 1.80 7.87
N ARG A 51 -0.84 3.13 7.69
CA ARG A 51 -1.75 4.15 8.23
C ARG A 51 -2.52 4.91 7.14
N GLN A 52 -2.44 4.47 5.89
CA GLN A 52 -3.14 5.12 4.78
C GLN A 52 -4.65 5.14 5.02
N MET A 53 -5.24 4.04 5.51
CA MET A 53 -6.67 3.99 5.86
C MET A 53 -7.10 5.08 6.87
N ARG A 54 -6.17 5.62 7.67
CA ARG A 54 -6.42 6.69 8.64
C ARG A 54 -6.21 8.08 8.06
N PHE A 55 -5.09 8.30 7.39
CA PHE A 55 -4.67 9.65 6.97
C PHE A 55 -4.89 9.94 5.48
N GLY A 56 -5.28 8.93 4.71
CA GLY A 56 -5.36 8.98 3.26
C GLY A 56 -3.98 8.94 2.60
N ASN A 57 -3.98 9.10 1.28
CA ASN A 57 -2.76 9.13 0.48
C ASN A 57 -2.07 10.51 0.52
N LEU A 58 -0.92 10.61 -0.14
CA LEU A 58 -0.13 11.85 -0.16
C LEU A 58 -0.78 12.97 -1.00
N HIS A 59 -1.69 12.68 -1.93
CA HIS A 59 -2.49 13.72 -2.59
C HIS A 59 -3.34 14.53 -1.60
N ASN A 60 -3.76 13.91 -0.49
CA ASN A 60 -4.53 14.58 0.56
C ASN A 60 -3.65 15.36 1.53
N SER A 61 -2.48 14.82 1.87
CA SER A 61 -1.63 15.35 2.94
C SER A 61 -0.63 16.40 2.45
N VAL A 62 -0.13 16.28 1.22
CA VAL A 62 0.79 17.26 0.64
C VAL A 62 0.03 18.53 0.27
N MET A 63 0.44 19.66 0.84
CA MET A 63 -0.18 20.96 0.60
C MET A 63 0.49 21.72 -0.54
N GLY A 64 1.81 21.60 -0.65
CA GLY A 64 2.64 22.34 -1.61
C GLY A 64 3.93 21.60 -1.96
N LEU A 65 4.49 21.92 -3.13
CA LEU A 65 5.75 21.36 -3.62
C LEU A 65 6.59 22.46 -4.27
N GLU A 66 7.90 22.35 -4.11
CA GLU A 66 8.88 23.00 -4.97
C GLU A 66 9.44 21.94 -5.93
N VAL A 67 9.44 22.23 -7.23
CA VAL A 67 9.86 21.29 -8.27
C VAL A 67 10.76 21.98 -9.28
N VAL A 68 11.91 21.37 -9.58
CA VAL A 68 12.79 21.76 -10.68
C VAL A 68 12.41 20.99 -11.96
N LEU A 69 12.04 21.73 -13.00
CA LEU A 69 11.67 21.21 -14.32
C LEU A 69 12.91 20.86 -15.17
N PRO A 70 12.75 20.13 -16.29
CA PRO A 70 13.89 19.66 -17.09
C PRO A 70 14.72 20.79 -17.72
N ASP A 71 14.12 21.96 -17.91
CA ASP A 71 14.80 23.15 -18.43
C ASP A 71 15.45 24.01 -17.33
N GLY A 72 15.36 23.57 -16.07
CA GLY A 72 15.86 24.29 -14.90
C GLY A 72 14.87 25.28 -14.29
N THR A 73 13.67 25.45 -14.87
CA THR A 73 12.62 26.29 -14.29
C THR A 73 12.21 25.75 -12.93
N ILE A 74 12.09 26.63 -11.93
CA ILE A 74 11.61 26.28 -10.59
C ILE A 74 10.13 26.60 -10.50
N LEU A 75 9.31 25.58 -10.28
CA LEU A 75 7.92 25.72 -9.86
C LEU A 75 7.88 25.75 -8.34
N ASP A 76 7.81 26.94 -7.76
CA ASP A 76 7.70 27.13 -6.32
C ASP A 76 6.24 27.36 -5.90
N ASN A 77 5.67 26.37 -5.21
CA ASN A 77 4.42 26.52 -4.48
C ASN A 77 4.48 25.76 -3.15
N LEU A 78 5.41 26.14 -2.27
CA LEU A 78 5.48 25.65 -0.88
C LEU A 78 4.41 26.26 0.04
N THR A 79 3.17 26.33 -0.44
CA THR A 79 2.03 26.81 0.34
C THR A 79 1.74 25.92 1.55
N THR A 80 1.33 26.53 2.66
CA THR A 80 0.81 25.86 3.85
C THR A 80 -0.70 26.11 4.02
N LEU A 81 -1.37 26.55 2.96
CA LEU A 81 -2.81 26.79 2.98
C LEU A 81 -3.58 25.47 2.82
N ARG A 82 -4.48 25.18 3.76
CA ARG A 82 -5.38 24.01 3.68
C ARG A 82 -6.47 24.16 2.61
N LYS A 83 -6.78 25.40 2.22
CA LYS A 83 -7.78 25.72 1.21
C LYS A 83 -7.20 26.79 0.30
N ASP A 84 -6.94 26.40 -0.94
CA ASP A 84 -6.44 27.27 -1.97
C ASP A 84 -6.98 26.81 -3.33
N ASN A 85 -7.90 27.60 -3.88
CA ASN A 85 -8.61 27.30 -5.13
C ASN A 85 -8.22 28.29 -6.24
N THR A 86 -7.03 28.88 -6.19
CA THR A 86 -6.57 29.83 -7.22
C THR A 86 -5.91 29.13 -8.40
N GLY A 87 -6.71 28.44 -9.21
CA GLY A 87 -6.27 27.78 -10.45
C GLY A 87 -6.11 26.26 -10.32
N TYR A 88 -5.25 25.67 -11.16
CA TYR A 88 -5.04 24.22 -11.19
C TYR A 88 -4.12 23.76 -10.05
N SER A 89 -4.42 22.61 -9.43
CA SER A 89 -3.56 22.00 -8.41
C SER A 89 -2.38 21.26 -9.05
N LEU A 90 -1.41 22.02 -9.58
CA LEU A 90 -0.25 21.48 -10.31
C LEU A 90 0.57 20.48 -9.50
N LYS A 91 0.64 20.63 -8.17
CA LYS A 91 1.35 19.68 -7.29
C LYS A 91 0.91 18.23 -7.53
N ASN A 92 -0.36 18.00 -7.83
CA ASN A 92 -0.90 16.65 -8.03
C ASN A 92 -0.38 15.97 -9.30
N LEU A 93 0.20 16.70 -10.25
CA LEU A 93 0.89 16.11 -11.39
C LEU A 93 2.22 15.47 -10.97
N PHE A 94 2.87 15.98 -9.93
CA PHE A 94 4.19 15.54 -9.48
C PHE A 94 4.14 14.45 -8.41
N ILE A 95 3.07 14.40 -7.61
CA ILE A 95 2.80 13.30 -6.67
C ILE A 95 2.52 12.02 -7.49
N GLY A 96 3.33 10.98 -7.30
CA GLY A 96 3.25 9.75 -8.10
C GLY A 96 3.87 9.83 -9.50
N SER A 97 4.59 10.91 -9.83
CA SER A 97 5.23 11.08 -11.14
C SER A 97 6.55 10.33 -11.31
N GLU A 98 7.09 9.78 -10.21
CA GLU A 98 8.35 9.04 -10.16
C GLU A 98 9.53 9.81 -10.78
N GLY A 99 9.55 11.13 -10.63
CA GLY A 99 10.59 12.01 -11.17
C GLY A 99 10.59 12.13 -12.69
N THR A 100 9.53 11.68 -13.37
CA THR A 100 9.43 11.77 -14.85
C THR A 100 8.98 13.15 -15.32
N LEU A 101 8.41 14.00 -14.46
CA LEU A 101 7.95 15.34 -14.84
C LEU A 101 8.85 16.47 -14.31
N GLY A 102 9.64 16.21 -13.27
CA GLY A 102 10.50 17.17 -12.59
C GLY A 102 11.09 16.57 -11.31
N PHE A 103 12.08 17.25 -10.74
CA PHE A 103 12.71 16.88 -9.46
C PHE A 103 12.04 17.64 -8.32
N ILE A 104 11.39 16.94 -7.40
CA ILE A 104 10.86 17.55 -6.17
C ILE A 104 12.05 17.94 -5.29
N THR A 105 12.15 19.21 -4.91
CA THR A 105 13.22 19.75 -4.06
C THR A 105 12.72 20.19 -2.69
N GLY A 106 11.45 20.59 -2.57
CA GLY A 106 10.82 20.96 -1.32
C GLY A 106 9.40 20.40 -1.19
N VAL A 107 8.99 20.09 0.05
CA VAL A 107 7.67 19.55 0.37
C VAL A 107 7.04 20.31 1.52
N SER A 108 5.81 20.79 1.31
CA SER A 108 4.91 21.27 2.35
C SER A 108 3.83 20.21 2.60
N ILE A 109 3.73 19.70 3.83
CA ILE A 109 2.84 18.59 4.20
C ILE A 109 2.09 18.90 5.49
N SER A 110 0.79 18.57 5.52
CA SER A 110 -0.02 18.59 6.74
C SER A 110 0.34 17.38 7.59
N THR A 111 0.84 17.60 8.79
CA THR A 111 1.19 16.53 9.73
C THR A 111 0.00 16.15 10.61
N ALA A 112 0.06 14.96 11.22
CA ALA A 112 -0.92 14.49 12.18
C ALA A 112 -0.44 14.74 13.61
N ARG A 113 -1.36 14.86 14.56
CA ARG A 113 -1.00 14.80 15.99
C ARG A 113 -0.41 13.42 16.30
N VAL A 114 0.60 13.38 17.18
CA VAL A 114 0.99 12.11 17.81
C VAL A 114 -0.24 11.59 18.56
N ARG A 115 -0.60 10.34 18.29
CA ARG A 115 -1.75 9.69 18.90
C ARG A 115 -1.27 8.96 20.15
N SER A 116 -1.97 9.16 21.24
CA SER A 116 -1.68 8.55 22.53
C SER A 116 -2.70 7.42 22.81
N GLY A 117 -2.30 6.41 23.57
CA GLY A 117 -3.11 5.19 23.74
C GLY A 117 -3.32 4.44 22.42
N VAL A 118 -2.21 3.97 21.84
CA VAL A 118 -2.21 3.04 20.71
C VAL A 118 -2.39 1.63 21.24
N HIS A 119 -3.38 0.90 20.71
CA HIS A 119 -3.61 -0.51 21.01
C HIS A 119 -3.45 -1.33 19.75
N VAL A 120 -2.66 -2.38 19.83
CA VAL A 120 -2.45 -3.33 18.74
C VAL A 120 -3.04 -4.67 19.15
N PHE A 121 -3.88 -5.22 18.29
CA PHE A 121 -4.52 -6.51 18.45
C PHE A 121 -3.96 -7.46 17.39
N LEU A 122 -3.68 -8.70 17.81
CA LEU A 122 -3.44 -9.80 16.89
C LEU A 122 -4.68 -10.70 16.94
N LEU A 123 -5.36 -10.82 15.80
CA LEU A 123 -6.56 -11.64 15.62
C LEU A 123 -6.21 -12.78 14.66
N ALA A 124 -6.90 -13.91 14.78
CA ALA A 124 -6.73 -15.05 13.88
C ALA A 124 -8.10 -15.52 13.37
N PHE A 125 -8.12 -15.98 12.13
CA PHE A 125 -9.31 -16.39 11.39
C PHE A 125 -9.02 -17.62 10.54
N ASP A 126 -10.02 -18.47 10.35
CA ASP A 126 -9.87 -19.66 9.50
C ASP A 126 -10.40 -19.42 8.09
N SER A 127 -11.10 -18.31 7.86
CA SER A 127 -11.47 -17.87 6.52
C SER A 127 -11.34 -16.37 6.26
N PHE A 128 -11.34 -16.01 4.96
CA PHE A 128 -11.32 -14.62 4.53
C PHE A 128 -12.67 -13.91 4.78
N GLU A 129 -13.80 -14.60 4.70
CA GLU A 129 -15.11 -14.03 5.02
C GLU A 129 -15.18 -13.63 6.50
N GLU A 130 -14.69 -14.48 7.41
CA GLU A 130 -14.59 -14.14 8.84
C GLU A 130 -13.74 -12.87 9.04
N LEU A 131 -12.60 -12.79 8.35
CA LEU A 131 -11.73 -11.62 8.36
C LEU A 131 -12.43 -10.37 7.83
N ILE A 132 -13.16 -10.47 6.72
CA ILE A 132 -13.92 -9.34 6.13
C ILE A 132 -15.08 -8.93 7.04
N GLU A 133 -15.80 -9.88 7.64
CA GLU A 133 -16.82 -9.59 8.65
C GLU A 133 -16.23 -8.84 9.85
N ALA A 134 -15.04 -9.24 10.31
CA ALA A 134 -14.32 -8.56 11.37
C ALA A 134 -13.91 -7.14 10.97
N TYR A 135 -13.40 -6.95 9.74
CA TYR A 135 -13.08 -5.63 9.19
C TYR A 135 -14.31 -4.72 9.12
N VAL A 136 -15.43 -5.21 8.57
CA VAL A 136 -16.70 -4.46 8.49
C VAL A 136 -17.19 -4.08 9.88
N CYS A 137 -17.09 -5.00 10.85
CA CYS A 137 -17.44 -4.71 12.24
C CYS A 137 -16.52 -3.65 12.86
N ALA A 138 -15.20 -3.73 12.62
CA ALA A 138 -14.24 -2.74 13.11
C ALA A 138 -14.52 -1.35 12.53
N ARG A 139 -14.84 -1.26 11.22
CA ARG A 139 -15.22 0.00 10.57
C ARG A 139 -16.49 0.61 11.16
N ARG A 140 -17.43 -0.21 11.64
CA ARG A 140 -18.70 0.25 12.22
C ARG A 140 -18.56 0.67 13.68
N GLU A 141 -17.88 -0.14 14.50
CA GLU A 141 -17.78 0.08 15.94
C GLU A 141 -16.60 0.98 16.34
N LEU A 142 -15.54 1.06 15.50
CA LEU A 142 -14.30 1.80 15.76
C LEU A 142 -13.93 2.83 14.66
N PRO A 143 -14.87 3.52 13.98
CA PRO A 143 -14.58 4.31 12.78
C PRO A 143 -13.54 5.43 13.02
N GLU A 144 -13.55 6.05 14.19
CA GLU A 144 -12.68 7.17 14.55
C GLU A 144 -11.34 6.77 15.18
N THR A 145 -11.18 5.51 15.58
CA THR A 145 -9.94 5.02 16.23
C THR A 145 -9.19 4.00 15.39
N LEU A 146 -9.87 3.27 14.49
CA LEU A 146 -9.22 2.30 13.61
C LEU A 146 -8.16 2.98 12.76
N SER A 147 -6.96 2.41 12.80
CA SER A 147 -5.73 3.05 12.31
C SER A 147 -4.92 2.19 11.37
N ALA A 148 -4.95 0.87 11.55
CA ALA A 148 -4.39 -0.13 10.65
C ALA A 148 -5.25 -1.41 10.73
N PHE A 149 -5.34 -2.15 9.63
CA PHE A 149 -5.96 -3.47 9.58
C PHE A 149 -5.21 -4.28 8.52
N GLU A 150 -4.18 -4.98 8.98
CA GLU A 150 -3.16 -5.64 8.16
C GLU A 150 -3.37 -7.14 8.24
N MET A 151 -3.45 -7.82 7.09
CA MET A 151 -3.60 -9.26 7.00
C MET A 151 -2.26 -9.92 6.71
N LEU A 152 -2.06 -11.13 7.24
CA LEU A 152 -1.01 -12.06 6.88
C LEU A 152 -1.60 -13.47 6.74
N ASP A 153 -1.23 -14.20 5.69
CA ASP A 153 -1.52 -15.62 5.61
C ASP A 153 -0.66 -16.45 6.58
N ASN A 154 -1.09 -17.69 6.82
CA ASN A 154 -0.36 -18.62 7.68
C ASN A 154 1.08 -18.83 7.20
N ASP A 155 1.30 -18.97 5.89
CA ASP A 155 2.62 -19.30 5.35
C ASP A 155 3.62 -18.14 5.61
N SER A 156 3.15 -16.90 5.58
CA SER A 156 3.91 -15.71 5.96
C SER A 156 4.28 -15.73 7.45
N ILE A 157 3.33 -16.07 8.33
CA ILE A 157 3.59 -16.20 9.78
C ILE A 157 4.62 -17.31 10.05
N GLN A 158 4.46 -18.48 9.43
CA GLN A 158 5.38 -19.60 9.58
C GLN A 158 6.78 -19.24 9.05
N CYS A 159 6.87 -18.51 7.93
CA CYS A 159 8.14 -18.03 7.40
C CYS A 159 8.87 -17.14 8.41
N VAL A 160 8.18 -16.17 9.03
CA VAL A 160 8.75 -15.29 10.05
C VAL A 160 9.18 -16.07 11.30
N GLN A 161 8.34 -16.98 11.79
CA GLN A 161 8.63 -17.82 12.95
C GLN A 161 9.83 -18.75 12.73
N SER A 162 9.94 -19.36 11.54
CA SER A 162 11.04 -20.27 11.19
C SER A 162 12.43 -19.62 11.21
N ARG A 163 12.51 -18.30 11.01
CA ARG A 163 13.76 -17.54 11.08
C ARG A 163 14.21 -17.24 12.51
N GLY A 164 13.47 -17.70 13.52
CA GLY A 164 13.79 -17.44 14.93
C GLY A 164 13.73 -15.96 15.26
N LEU A 165 12.97 -15.16 14.50
CA LEU A 165 12.71 -13.76 14.81
C LEU A 165 11.83 -13.71 16.06
N GLN A 166 12.48 -13.72 17.21
CA GLN A 166 11.79 -13.55 18.48
C GLN A 166 11.35 -12.10 18.61
N HIS A 167 10.19 -11.90 19.22
CA HIS A 167 9.82 -10.58 19.70
C HIS A 167 11.00 -9.99 20.50
N PRO A 168 11.33 -8.69 20.40
CA PRO A 168 12.50 -8.11 21.07
C PRO A 168 12.59 -8.36 22.59
N LYS A 169 11.46 -8.69 23.22
CA LYS A 169 11.37 -9.06 24.64
C LYS A 169 11.40 -10.57 24.92
N GLY A 170 11.68 -11.41 23.92
CA GLY A 170 11.74 -12.88 24.04
C GLY A 170 10.40 -13.58 24.29
N SER A 171 9.27 -12.91 24.06
CA SER A 171 7.94 -13.49 24.28
C SER A 171 7.58 -14.48 23.17
N ALA A 172 6.90 -15.57 23.55
CA ALA A 172 6.30 -16.52 22.62
C ALA A 172 5.26 -15.82 21.72
N PHE A 173 4.97 -16.45 20.57
CA PHE A 173 3.91 -15.98 19.69
C PHE A 173 2.56 -16.00 20.45
N PRO A 174 1.72 -14.95 20.39
CA PRO A 174 0.58 -14.81 21.29
C PRO A 174 -0.57 -15.79 21.07
N ILE A 175 -0.64 -16.42 19.89
CA ILE A 175 -1.72 -17.35 19.51
C ILE A 175 -1.11 -18.75 19.39
N SER A 176 -1.55 -19.68 20.22
CA SER A 176 -0.99 -21.04 20.27
C SER A 176 -1.46 -21.91 19.12
N ASP A 177 -2.71 -21.75 18.70
CA ASP A 177 -3.31 -22.55 17.64
C ASP A 177 -2.95 -22.00 16.24
N ARG A 178 -2.93 -22.91 15.28
CA ARG A 178 -2.68 -22.59 13.88
C ARG A 178 -3.99 -22.21 13.22
N HIS A 179 -3.99 -21.08 12.53
CA HIS A 179 -5.11 -20.57 11.75
C HIS A 179 -4.65 -20.24 10.33
N ASN A 180 -5.59 -20.11 9.41
CA ASN A 180 -5.27 -19.81 8.01
C ASN A 180 -4.82 -18.35 7.82
N LEU A 181 -5.44 -17.41 8.53
CA LEU A 181 -5.23 -15.98 8.37
C LEU A 181 -5.01 -15.30 9.72
N TYR A 182 -4.19 -14.27 9.73
CA TYR A 182 -3.90 -13.45 10.90
C TYR A 182 -4.08 -11.98 10.55
N VAL A 183 -4.60 -11.19 11.50
CA VAL A 183 -4.76 -9.75 11.35
C VAL A 183 -4.03 -9.01 12.47
N VAL A 184 -3.21 -8.04 12.09
CA VAL A 184 -2.70 -7.01 12.98
C VAL A 184 -3.59 -5.77 12.84
N MET A 185 -4.38 -5.49 13.88
CA MET A 185 -5.28 -4.33 13.92
C MET A 185 -4.72 -3.28 14.89
N GLU A 186 -4.56 -2.04 14.43
CA GLU A 186 -4.19 -0.90 15.28
C GLU A 186 -5.40 0.00 15.52
N THR A 187 -5.61 0.38 16.78
CA THR A 187 -6.47 1.51 17.15
C THR A 187 -5.66 2.59 17.85
N ALA A 188 -5.95 3.86 17.58
CA ALA A 188 -5.22 4.98 18.16
C ALA A 188 -6.13 6.22 18.32
N GLY A 189 -5.93 6.99 19.40
CA GLY A 189 -6.72 8.19 19.69
C GLY A 189 -6.03 9.17 20.64
N THR A 190 -6.77 9.83 21.53
CA THR A 190 -6.25 10.75 22.57
C THR A 190 -6.45 10.19 23.99
N ASP A 191 -5.60 10.55 24.96
CA ASP A 191 -5.61 9.96 26.32
C ASP A 191 -6.88 10.22 27.11
N ALA A 192 -7.64 11.29 26.78
CA ALA A 192 -8.87 11.65 27.46
C ALA A 192 -9.97 10.56 27.44
N ASP A 193 -9.84 9.57 26.55
CA ASP A 193 -10.87 8.54 26.30
C ASP A 193 -10.39 7.10 26.56
N LEU A 194 -9.33 6.88 27.35
CA LEU A 194 -8.74 5.54 27.53
C LEU A 194 -9.78 4.48 27.97
N GLU A 195 -10.62 4.79 28.95
CA GLU A 195 -11.70 3.88 29.39
C GLU A 195 -12.73 3.65 28.29
N GLN A 196 -13.12 4.69 27.54
CA GLN A 196 -14.07 4.57 26.44
C GLN A 196 -13.49 3.75 25.28
N LYS A 197 -12.18 3.84 25.02
CA LYS A 197 -11.48 3.05 23.99
C LYS A 197 -11.39 1.58 24.37
N VAL A 198 -10.93 1.28 25.59
CA VAL A 198 -10.88 -0.09 26.09
C VAL A 198 -12.26 -0.71 26.02
N TRP A 199 -13.30 0.02 26.47
CA TRP A 199 -14.69 -0.44 26.33
C TRP A 199 -15.13 -0.65 24.87
N LYS A 200 -14.79 0.25 23.95
CA LYS A 200 -15.13 0.09 22.52
C LYS A 200 -14.44 -1.13 21.91
N SER A 201 -13.16 -1.34 22.23
CA SER A 201 -12.40 -2.51 21.79
C SER A 201 -12.93 -3.81 22.42
N GLU A 202 -13.25 -3.81 23.71
CA GLU A 202 -13.88 -4.95 24.40
C GLU A 202 -15.26 -5.27 23.83
N ARG A 203 -16.07 -4.24 23.56
CA ARG A 203 -17.38 -4.40 22.89
C ARG A 203 -17.23 -4.92 21.48
N PHE A 204 -16.24 -4.45 20.72
CA PHE A 204 -15.91 -4.98 19.41
C PHE A 204 -15.55 -6.46 19.49
N LEU A 205 -14.61 -6.84 20.36
CA LEU A 205 -14.22 -8.24 20.57
C LEU A 205 -15.42 -9.10 21.03
N LYS A 206 -16.25 -8.58 21.94
CA LYS A 206 -17.48 -9.24 22.37
C LYS A 206 -18.46 -9.44 21.21
N THR A 207 -18.59 -8.46 20.32
CA THR A 207 -19.46 -8.54 19.14
C THR A 207 -18.96 -9.63 18.18
N LEU A 208 -17.64 -9.72 17.97
CA LEU A 208 -17.06 -10.79 17.15
C LEU A 208 -17.27 -12.17 17.79
N TYR A 209 -17.12 -12.27 19.11
CA TYR A 209 -17.38 -13.50 19.85
C TYR A 209 -18.86 -13.92 19.81
N GLU A 210 -19.79 -12.98 20.03
CA GLU A 210 -21.24 -13.22 19.95
C GLU A 210 -21.70 -13.62 18.54
N LYS A 211 -21.08 -13.04 17.50
CA LYS A 211 -21.28 -13.44 16.11
C LYS A 211 -20.57 -14.74 15.73
N GLN A 212 -19.79 -15.29 16.66
CA GLN A 212 -18.98 -16.49 16.46
C GLN A 212 -17.96 -16.36 15.29
N VAL A 213 -17.54 -15.13 15.00
CA VAL A 213 -16.46 -14.77 14.05
C VAL A 213 -15.09 -14.92 14.71
N LEU A 214 -15.02 -14.74 16.03
CA LEU A 214 -13.82 -14.94 16.83
C LEU A 214 -14.08 -16.12 17.77
N ARG A 215 -13.51 -17.29 17.45
CA ARG A 215 -13.63 -18.52 18.25
C ARG A 215 -12.24 -19.01 18.65
N ASP A 216 -12.18 -19.68 19.79
CA ASP A 216 -11.06 -20.53 20.23
C ASP A 216 -10.97 -21.83 19.37
N GLY A 217 -11.29 -21.76 18.06
CA GLY A 217 -11.39 -22.90 17.14
C GLY A 217 -12.47 -22.79 16.04
N ALA A 218 -11.98 -22.82 14.79
CA ALA A 218 -12.52 -22.89 13.41
C ALA A 218 -13.97 -23.32 13.07
N LEU A 219 -14.51 -22.77 11.95
CA LEU A 219 -14.83 -23.53 10.70
C LEU A 219 -15.37 -22.66 9.49
N ALA A 220 -14.60 -22.67 8.38
CA ALA A 220 -14.87 -22.60 6.90
C ALA A 220 -15.78 -21.50 6.27
N ALA A 221 -15.40 -20.81 5.17
CA ALA A 221 -15.14 -21.30 3.80
C ALA A 221 -14.07 -20.49 3.01
N ASP A 222 -13.74 -20.86 1.78
CA ASP A 222 -12.62 -20.29 1.00
C ASP A 222 -12.98 -18.97 0.30
N ASP A 223 -12.15 -17.92 0.45
CA ASP A 223 -11.99 -16.84 -0.55
C ASP A 223 -10.76 -15.96 -0.27
N GLU A 224 -9.54 -16.49 -0.48
CA GLU A 224 -8.35 -15.65 -0.70
C GLU A 224 -7.98 -15.66 -2.18
N GLU A 225 -8.89 -15.17 -3.03
CA GLU A 225 -8.96 -15.49 -4.46
C GLU A 225 -7.61 -15.31 -5.20
N LEU A 226 -6.90 -14.18 -5.06
CA LEU A 226 -5.61 -14.01 -5.75
C LEU A 226 -4.51 -14.99 -5.28
N VAL A 227 -4.32 -15.10 -3.96
CA VAL A 227 -3.22 -15.87 -3.37
C VAL A 227 -3.49 -17.35 -3.57
N GLN A 228 -4.73 -17.77 -3.34
CA GLN A 228 -5.20 -19.13 -3.53
C GLN A 228 -5.21 -19.52 -5.02
N ASP A 229 -5.74 -18.69 -5.93
CA ASP A 229 -5.71 -18.98 -7.37
C ASP A 229 -4.28 -19.05 -7.88
N THR A 230 -3.38 -18.20 -7.38
CA THR A 230 -1.95 -18.28 -7.71
C THR A 230 -1.33 -19.59 -7.20
N ARG A 231 -1.69 -20.03 -5.99
CA ARG A 231 -1.23 -21.30 -5.41
C ARG A 231 -1.77 -22.49 -6.20
N GLU A 232 -3.05 -22.49 -6.54
CA GLU A 232 -3.71 -23.55 -7.31
C GLU A 232 -3.18 -23.63 -8.74
N TRP A 233 -3.01 -22.49 -9.40
CA TRP A 233 -2.35 -22.40 -10.70
C TRP A 233 -0.92 -22.95 -10.63
N ALA A 234 -0.12 -22.52 -9.65
CA ALA A 234 1.26 -23.00 -9.51
C ALA A 234 1.36 -24.50 -9.20
N LEU A 235 0.38 -25.06 -8.47
CA LEU A 235 0.25 -26.50 -8.23
C LEU A 235 -0.16 -27.25 -9.50
N ALA A 236 -1.13 -26.75 -10.26
CA ALA A 236 -1.60 -27.35 -11.50
C ALA A 236 -0.49 -27.41 -12.58
N GLU A 237 0.36 -26.38 -12.63
CA GLU A 237 1.55 -26.33 -13.48
C GLU A 237 2.74 -27.15 -12.93
N GLY A 238 2.61 -27.78 -11.76
CA GLY A 238 3.65 -28.59 -11.13
C GLY A 238 4.90 -27.79 -10.73
N MET A 239 4.73 -26.48 -10.46
CA MET A 239 5.84 -25.57 -10.14
C MET A 239 6.19 -25.54 -8.66
N ILE A 240 5.22 -25.77 -7.76
CA ILE A 240 5.49 -25.81 -6.31
C ILE A 240 6.45 -26.95 -5.97
N GLY A 241 7.52 -26.63 -5.23
CA GLY A 241 8.57 -27.57 -4.82
C GLY A 241 9.63 -27.86 -5.88
N LYS A 242 9.42 -27.42 -7.13
CA LYS A 242 10.38 -27.55 -8.24
C LYS A 242 10.98 -26.21 -8.65
N ASP A 243 10.11 -25.23 -8.89
CA ASP A 243 10.43 -23.90 -9.43
C ASP A 243 10.06 -22.79 -8.44
N ILE A 244 8.92 -22.95 -7.73
CA ILE A 244 8.39 -22.02 -6.72
C ILE A 244 8.48 -22.66 -5.33
N VAL A 245 8.95 -21.91 -4.34
CA VAL A 245 9.04 -22.39 -2.95
C VAL A 245 7.68 -22.35 -2.26
N SER A 246 7.00 -21.21 -2.34
CA SER A 246 5.68 -20.97 -1.75
C SER A 246 5.03 -19.77 -2.43
N VAL A 247 3.75 -19.55 -2.14
CA VAL A 247 3.03 -18.31 -2.44
C VAL A 247 2.64 -17.69 -1.09
N TYR A 248 2.93 -16.40 -0.91
CA TYR A 248 2.63 -15.66 0.32
C TYR A 248 1.71 -14.48 0.02
N GLY A 249 0.64 -14.36 0.80
CA GLY A 249 -0.30 -13.25 0.83
C GLY A 249 -0.23 -12.45 2.13
N TYR A 250 -0.09 -11.13 2.04
CA TYR A 250 -0.23 -10.23 3.17
C TYR A 250 -0.57 -8.81 2.68
N GLY A 251 -1.14 -7.94 3.51
CA GLY A 251 -1.32 -6.55 3.12
C GLY A 251 -2.41 -5.77 3.83
N HIS A 252 -2.74 -4.62 3.23
CA HIS A 252 -3.61 -3.60 3.79
C HIS A 252 -5.06 -3.86 3.38
N VAL A 253 -5.79 -4.67 4.16
CA VAL A 253 -7.20 -4.98 3.91
C VAL A 253 -8.04 -3.71 3.86
N GLY A 254 -7.73 -2.75 4.74
CA GLY A 254 -8.44 -1.48 4.84
C GLY A 254 -8.41 -0.64 3.56
N ASP A 255 -7.38 -0.83 2.74
CA ASP A 255 -7.14 -0.07 1.50
C ASP A 255 -7.35 -0.93 0.24
N GLY A 256 -7.70 -2.21 0.39
CA GLY A 256 -7.82 -3.16 -0.72
C GLY A 256 -6.48 -3.42 -1.44
N ASN A 257 -5.37 -3.44 -0.70
CA ASN A 257 -4.03 -3.63 -1.24
C ASN A 257 -3.40 -4.94 -0.74
N MET A 258 -3.20 -5.89 -1.65
CA MET A 258 -2.58 -7.20 -1.37
C MET A 258 -1.13 -7.23 -1.89
N HIS A 259 -0.20 -7.59 -1.03
CA HIS A 259 1.16 -7.97 -1.38
C HIS A 259 1.22 -9.47 -1.65
N LEU A 260 1.56 -9.82 -2.88
CA LEU A 260 1.80 -11.20 -3.30
C LEU A 260 3.31 -11.42 -3.44
N SER A 261 3.86 -12.38 -2.71
CA SER A 261 5.28 -12.75 -2.79
C SER A 261 5.45 -14.21 -3.17
N ILE A 262 6.19 -14.46 -4.25
CA ILE A 262 6.38 -15.79 -4.83
C ILE A 262 7.89 -16.04 -4.95
N PRO A 263 8.56 -16.56 -3.90
CA PRO A 263 9.96 -16.97 -3.99
C PRO A 263 10.16 -18.08 -5.03
N VAL A 264 11.11 -17.86 -5.93
CA VAL A 264 11.56 -18.84 -6.93
C VAL A 264 12.90 -19.45 -6.54
N LEU A 265 13.12 -20.73 -6.89
CA LEU A 265 14.35 -21.46 -6.60
C LEU A 265 15.51 -21.13 -7.56
N ARG A 266 15.21 -20.50 -8.69
CA ARG A 266 16.16 -20.12 -9.73
C ARG A 266 15.83 -18.75 -10.30
N ASP A 267 16.87 -17.99 -10.64
CA ASP A 267 16.74 -16.74 -11.39
C ASP A 267 16.47 -17.07 -12.86
N ASP A 268 15.19 -17.30 -13.18
CA ASP A 268 14.70 -17.64 -14.52
C ASP A 268 13.69 -16.58 -14.99
N ARG A 269 14.11 -15.77 -15.97
CA ARG A 269 13.28 -14.70 -16.53
C ARG A 269 11.98 -15.21 -17.16
N PHE A 270 12.00 -16.40 -17.77
CA PHE A 270 10.80 -16.97 -18.37
C PHE A 270 9.78 -17.35 -17.30
N LEU A 271 10.24 -17.93 -16.19
CA LEU A 271 9.38 -18.25 -15.04
C LEU A 271 8.77 -16.97 -14.43
N VAL A 272 9.58 -15.93 -14.22
CA VAL A 272 9.09 -14.64 -13.69
C VAL A 272 8.04 -14.04 -14.63
N GLU A 273 8.30 -14.01 -15.94
CA GLU A 273 7.34 -13.49 -16.91
C GLU A 273 6.05 -14.31 -16.95
N LEU A 274 6.13 -15.64 -16.82
CA LEU A 274 4.96 -16.52 -16.75
C LEU A 274 4.09 -16.20 -15.53
N VAL A 275 4.71 -16.06 -14.35
CA VAL A 275 4.04 -15.69 -13.10
C VAL A 275 3.43 -14.29 -13.20
N ASP A 276 4.19 -13.31 -13.66
CA ASP A 276 3.73 -11.93 -13.82
C ASP A 276 2.52 -11.86 -14.77
N ASN A 277 2.56 -12.59 -15.89
CA ASN A 277 1.45 -12.61 -16.84
C ASN A 277 0.17 -13.17 -16.20
N PHE A 278 0.26 -14.30 -15.48
CA PHE A 278 -0.88 -14.86 -14.77
C PHE A 278 -1.46 -13.86 -13.75
N VAL A 279 -0.60 -13.32 -12.88
CA VAL A 279 -1.02 -12.41 -11.80
C VAL A 279 -1.64 -11.11 -12.34
N TYR A 280 -1.07 -10.53 -13.40
CA TYR A 280 -1.59 -9.28 -13.97
C TYR A 280 -2.84 -9.49 -14.81
N GLU A 281 -2.99 -10.64 -15.50
CA GLU A 281 -4.24 -11.00 -16.17
C GLU A 281 -5.37 -11.20 -15.16
N TRP A 282 -5.11 -11.94 -14.09
CA TRP A 282 -6.01 -12.10 -12.96
C TRP A 282 -6.37 -10.74 -12.37
N THR A 283 -5.38 -9.92 -12.03
CA THR A 283 -5.63 -8.57 -11.47
C THR A 283 -6.50 -7.73 -12.40
N SER A 284 -6.31 -7.85 -13.72
CA SER A 284 -7.11 -7.14 -14.71
C SER A 284 -8.55 -7.64 -14.80
N SER A 285 -8.84 -8.93 -14.59
CA SER A 285 -10.22 -9.45 -14.62
C SER A 285 -11.07 -8.92 -13.46
N TYR A 286 -10.44 -8.65 -12.32
CA TYR A 286 -11.09 -7.99 -11.17
C TYR A 286 -11.01 -6.46 -11.20
N HIS A 287 -10.63 -5.88 -12.34
CA HIS A 287 -10.48 -4.42 -12.51
C HIS A 287 -9.50 -3.79 -11.50
N GLY A 288 -8.52 -4.56 -11.02
CA GLY A 288 -7.53 -4.16 -10.03
C GLY A 288 -6.35 -3.35 -10.58
N SER A 289 -5.44 -2.98 -9.68
CA SER A 289 -4.21 -2.27 -10.01
C SER A 289 -2.99 -3.19 -9.98
N CYS A 290 -2.20 -3.21 -11.06
CA CYS A 290 -0.91 -3.91 -11.13
C CYS A 290 0.15 -3.33 -10.17
N SER A 291 -0.09 -2.12 -9.65
CA SER A 291 0.73 -1.53 -8.59
C SER A 291 -0.13 -0.61 -7.75
N ALA A 292 -0.41 -1.01 -6.50
CA ALA A 292 -1.20 -0.22 -5.57
C ALA A 292 -0.38 0.96 -4.98
N GLU A 293 0.88 0.71 -4.59
CA GLU A 293 1.70 1.71 -3.88
C GLU A 293 3.17 1.82 -4.32
N HIS A 294 3.77 0.79 -4.93
CA HIS A 294 5.20 0.77 -5.29
C HIS A 294 5.52 1.52 -6.60
N GLY A 295 4.51 2.08 -7.28
CA GLY A 295 4.67 2.73 -8.58
C GLY A 295 4.91 1.74 -9.73
N ILE A 296 5.20 2.28 -10.90
CA ILE A 296 5.40 1.53 -12.15
C ILE A 296 6.89 1.32 -12.42
N GLY A 297 7.68 2.38 -12.31
CA GLY A 297 9.12 2.38 -12.56
C GLY A 297 9.49 1.78 -13.91
N LEU A 298 10.62 1.06 -13.92
CA LEU A 298 11.08 0.27 -15.06
C LEU A 298 10.41 -1.10 -15.09
N MET A 299 10.23 -1.72 -13.92
CA MET A 299 9.84 -3.11 -13.78
C MET A 299 8.42 -3.37 -14.28
N LYS A 300 7.48 -2.46 -14.01
CA LYS A 300 6.05 -2.67 -14.31
C LYS A 300 5.54 -1.91 -15.51
N VAL A 301 6.43 -1.26 -16.27
CA VAL A 301 6.04 -0.41 -17.40
C VAL A 301 5.26 -1.20 -18.46
N ALA A 302 5.64 -2.47 -18.68
CA ALA A 302 4.96 -3.38 -19.61
C ALA A 302 3.54 -3.75 -19.16
N TYR A 303 3.25 -3.65 -17.86
CA TYR A 303 2.00 -4.09 -17.27
C TYR A 303 1.03 -2.94 -16.95
N LEU A 304 1.48 -1.67 -17.05
CA LEU A 304 0.58 -0.51 -16.90
C LEU A 304 -0.70 -0.60 -17.77
N PRO A 305 -0.63 -1.08 -19.03
CA PRO A 305 -1.81 -1.28 -19.87
C PRO A 305 -2.88 -2.23 -19.31
N TYR A 306 -2.55 -3.11 -18.35
CA TYR A 306 -3.52 -3.97 -17.66
C TYR A 306 -4.42 -3.17 -16.71
N THR A 307 -3.95 -2.01 -16.22
CA THR A 307 -4.68 -1.15 -15.28
C THR A 307 -5.10 0.20 -15.87
N LYS A 308 -4.46 0.71 -16.94
CA LYS A 308 -4.80 2.01 -17.56
C LYS A 308 -5.18 1.87 -19.03
N SER A 309 -6.20 2.61 -19.47
CA SER A 309 -6.64 2.55 -20.86
C SER A 309 -5.65 3.29 -21.77
N SER A 310 -5.64 2.97 -23.07
CA SER A 310 -4.82 3.68 -24.06
C SER A 310 -5.12 5.18 -24.08
N CYS A 311 -6.37 5.60 -23.85
CA CYS A 311 -6.72 7.00 -23.69
C CYS A 311 -6.01 7.65 -22.47
N MET A 312 -5.99 6.97 -21.32
CA MET A 312 -5.29 7.48 -20.14
C MET A 312 -3.78 7.57 -20.39
N ILE A 313 -3.18 6.51 -20.95
CA ILE A 313 -1.75 6.46 -21.27
C ILE A 313 -1.37 7.54 -22.28
N SER A 314 -2.20 7.75 -23.31
CA SER A 314 -2.02 8.82 -24.30
C SER A 314 -1.99 10.20 -23.64
N ASN A 315 -2.89 10.48 -22.69
CA ASN A 315 -2.89 11.74 -21.97
C ASN A 315 -1.70 11.89 -21.02
N MET A 316 -1.28 10.82 -20.33
CA MET A 316 -0.04 10.84 -19.54
C MET A 316 1.18 11.16 -20.42
N ARG A 317 1.24 10.61 -21.64
CA ARG A 317 2.30 10.91 -22.62
C ARG A 317 2.26 12.36 -23.09
N LYS A 318 1.08 12.95 -23.31
CA LYS A 318 0.95 14.38 -23.63
C LYS A 318 1.47 15.26 -22.50
N ILE A 319 1.15 14.93 -21.25
CA ILE A 319 1.66 15.63 -20.06
C ILE A 319 3.19 15.49 -19.98
N LYS A 320 3.72 14.28 -20.14
CA LYS A 320 5.17 14.04 -20.17
C LYS A 320 5.87 14.88 -21.24
N ASN A 321 5.34 14.93 -22.46
CA ASN A 321 5.92 15.71 -23.55
C ASN A 321 5.79 17.23 -23.33
N LEU A 322 4.77 17.68 -22.59
CA LEU A 322 4.60 19.08 -22.21
C LEU A 322 5.70 19.53 -21.25
N PHE A 323 5.95 18.75 -20.20
CA PHE A 323 6.96 19.08 -19.18
C PHE A 323 8.39 18.75 -19.64
N ASP A 324 8.59 17.62 -20.32
CA ASP A 324 9.89 17.09 -20.73
C ASP A 324 9.91 16.67 -22.21
N PRO A 325 9.92 17.63 -23.15
CA PRO A 325 9.93 17.35 -24.58
C PRO A 325 11.22 16.67 -25.06
N LYS A 326 12.31 16.75 -24.29
CA LYS A 326 13.59 16.11 -24.62
C LYS A 326 13.72 14.69 -24.06
N GLY A 327 12.79 14.26 -23.20
CA GLY A 327 12.80 12.94 -22.58
C GLY A 327 13.99 12.71 -21.64
N ILE A 328 14.54 13.77 -21.03
CA ILE A 328 15.73 13.68 -20.16
C ILE A 328 15.39 13.30 -18.71
N MET A 329 14.14 13.50 -18.28
CA MET A 329 13.70 13.18 -16.93
C MET A 329 13.32 11.71 -16.80
N ASN A 330 14.22 10.96 -16.17
CA ASN A 330 14.03 9.56 -15.77
C ASN A 330 13.49 8.67 -16.93
N PRO A 331 14.22 8.56 -18.06
CA PRO A 331 13.76 7.85 -19.25
C PRO A 331 13.54 6.35 -19.00
N TYR A 332 12.80 5.71 -19.91
CA TYR A 332 12.48 4.27 -19.93
C TYR A 332 11.52 3.78 -18.83
N LYS A 333 10.94 4.69 -18.05
CA LYS A 333 10.06 4.37 -16.91
C LYS A 333 8.66 4.94 -17.10
N LEU A 334 7.72 4.42 -16.32
CA LEU A 334 6.33 4.87 -16.16
C LEU A 334 5.42 4.76 -17.39
N LEU A 335 5.90 5.03 -18.61
CA LEU A 335 5.10 5.00 -19.83
C LEU A 335 5.52 3.85 -20.76
N PRO A 336 4.58 2.98 -21.18
CA PRO A 336 4.86 1.84 -22.06
C PRO A 336 5.26 2.26 -23.47
N ASN A 337 5.75 1.30 -24.25
CA ASN A 337 5.88 1.41 -25.70
C ASN A 337 4.59 0.93 -26.40
N LYS A 338 4.51 1.07 -27.74
CA LYS A 338 3.31 0.70 -28.51
C LYS A 338 2.95 -0.80 -28.39
N GLU A 339 3.95 -1.67 -28.45
CA GLU A 339 3.76 -3.12 -28.37
C GLU A 339 3.16 -3.54 -27.01
N GLN A 340 3.64 -2.93 -25.92
CA GLN A 340 3.12 -3.14 -24.57
C GLN A 340 1.66 -2.65 -24.45
N GLU A 341 1.35 -1.48 -25.02
CA GLU A 341 -0.03 -0.94 -25.04
C GLU A 341 -1.00 -1.87 -25.79
N GLU A 342 -0.62 -2.35 -26.98
CA GLU A 342 -1.43 -3.26 -27.79
C GLU A 342 -1.74 -4.57 -27.06
N ARG A 343 -0.73 -5.15 -26.41
CA ARG A 343 -0.88 -6.38 -25.62
C ARG A 343 -1.89 -6.19 -24.47
N GLY A 344 -1.79 -5.11 -23.71
CA GLY A 344 -2.73 -4.85 -22.61
C GLY A 344 -4.17 -4.59 -23.05
N GLU A 345 -4.37 -3.94 -24.20
CA GLU A 345 -5.71 -3.77 -24.77
C GLU A 345 -6.37 -5.11 -25.11
N ILE A 346 -5.61 -6.06 -25.65
CA ILE A 346 -6.11 -7.40 -25.99
C ILE A 346 -6.60 -8.11 -24.72
N VAL A 347 -5.79 -8.10 -23.65
CA VAL A 347 -6.14 -8.71 -22.37
C VAL A 347 -7.42 -8.10 -21.82
N ARG A 348 -7.51 -6.76 -21.74
CA ARG A 348 -8.69 -6.07 -21.21
C ARG A 348 -9.97 -6.35 -21.98
N LYS A 349 -9.88 -6.41 -23.31
CA LYS A 349 -11.03 -6.76 -24.16
C LYS A 349 -11.51 -8.19 -23.87
N ARG A 350 -10.60 -9.14 -23.60
CA ARG A 350 -10.97 -10.51 -23.20
C ARG A 350 -11.68 -10.53 -21.84
N SER A 351 -11.16 -9.80 -20.86
CA SER A 351 -11.76 -9.71 -19.52
C SER A 351 -13.19 -9.14 -19.54
N GLN A 352 -13.51 -8.26 -20.49
CA GLN A 352 -14.87 -7.67 -20.62
C GLN A 352 -15.90 -8.60 -21.28
N VAL A 353 -15.47 -9.67 -21.96
CA VAL A 353 -16.35 -10.61 -22.67
C VAL A 353 -16.69 -11.83 -21.79
N GLY A 354 -16.04 -11.97 -20.62
CA GLY A 354 -16.19 -13.08 -19.68
C GLY A 354 -17.11 -12.85 -18.48
N CYS A 355 -17.89 -11.75 -18.45
CA CYS A 355 -18.94 -11.51 -17.45
C CYS A 355 -20.34 -11.76 -18.00
#